data_AF-A0A1J0PDG5-F1
#
_entry.id   AF-A0A1J0PDG5-F1
#
_cell.length_a   1.000
_cell.length_b   1.000
_cell.length_c   1.000
_cell.angle_alpha   90.00
_cell.angle_beta   90.00
_cell.angle_gamma   90.00
#
_symmetry.space_group_name_H-M   'P 1'
#
loop_
_entity.id
_entity.type
_entity.pdbx_description
1 polymer ?
#
loop_
_entity_poly.entity_id
_entity_poly.type
_entity_poly.pdbx_seq_one_letter_code
_entity_poly.pdbx_strand_id
1 'polypeptide(L)' 'MRGSMAHSHARGEVFRVEGTNVLRVPFGVRQARRARPERPDRWVTLVLPFQASPTPTPPQAA' A
#
# COMPACT_ATOMS: atom_id res chain seq x y z
N MET A 1 2.05 21.68 -27.23
CA MET A 1 1.62 22.11 -25.89
C MET A 1 2.67 21.61 -24.88
N ARG A 2 3.60 22.49 -24.48
CA ARG A 2 4.70 22.14 -23.55
C ARG A 2 4.13 22.05 -22.13
N GLY A 3 4.04 20.83 -21.59
CA GLY A 3 3.70 20.63 -20.18
C GLY A 3 4.77 21.31 -19.32
N SER A 4 4.36 22.29 -18.52
CA SER A 4 5.24 23.00 -17.60
C SER A 4 5.96 22.00 -16.69
N MET A 5 7.28 22.11 -16.62
CA MET A 5 8.20 21.30 -15.82
C MET A 5 7.76 21.17 -14.35
N ALA A 6 7.11 22.20 -13.79
CA ALA A 6 6.60 22.19 -12.43
C ALA A 6 5.42 21.21 -12.22
N HIS A 7 4.60 20.98 -13.25
CA HIS A 7 3.42 20.11 -13.17
C HIS A 7 3.78 18.62 -13.15
N SER A 8 4.88 18.24 -13.79
CA SER A 8 5.35 16.85 -13.88
C SER A 8 6.00 16.36 -12.58
N HIS A 9 6.66 17.25 -11.82
CA HIS A 9 7.17 16.93 -10.48
C HIS A 9 6.05 16.48 -9.54
N ALA A 10 4.86 17.09 -9.62
CA ALA A 10 3.73 16.71 -8.78
C ALA A 10 3.17 15.31 -9.11
N ARG A 11 3.29 14.86 -10.37
CA ARG A 11 2.73 13.57 -10.83
C ARG A 11 3.71 12.39 -10.79
N GLY A 12 5.00 12.64 -10.58
CA GLY A 12 6.01 11.58 -10.53
C GLY A 12 6.37 11.01 -11.91
N GLU A 13 6.20 11.78 -12.97
CA GLU A 13 6.51 11.36 -14.35
C GLU A 13 8.02 11.52 -14.67
N VAL A 14 8.59 10.53 -15.36
CA VAL A 14 9.97 10.57 -15.89
C VAL A 14 9.94 11.10 -17.32
N PHE A 15 10.85 12.00 -17.64
CA PHE A 15 10.92 12.62 -18.97
C PHE A 15 12.33 12.68 -19.52
N ARG A 16 12.46 12.47 -20.84
CA ARG A 16 13.72 12.63 -21.57
C ARG A 16 13.93 14.10 -21.88
N VAL A 17 15.12 14.61 -21.60
CA VAL A 17 15.46 16.01 -21.89
C VAL A 17 15.97 16.08 -23.33
N GLU A 18 15.17 16.67 -24.22
CA GLU A 18 15.51 16.82 -25.64
C GLU A 18 16.91 17.43 -25.83
N GLY A 19 17.67 16.89 -26.79
CA GLY A 19 19.04 17.32 -27.07
C GLY A 19 20.08 16.85 -26.05
N THR A 20 19.71 16.01 -25.08
CA THR A 20 20.65 15.45 -24.10
C THR A 20 20.41 13.95 -23.90
N ASN A 21 21.41 13.28 -23.31
CA ASN A 21 21.32 11.86 -22.93
C ASN A 21 20.79 11.67 -21.51
N VAL A 22 20.18 12.70 -20.93
CA VAL A 22 19.76 12.70 -19.52
C VAL A 22 18.27 12.43 -19.41
N LEU A 23 17.92 11.61 -18.42
CA LEU A 23 16.55 11.41 -17.95
C LEU A 23 16.34 12.23 -16.69
N ARG A 24 15.23 12.97 -16.63
CA ARG A 24 14.80 13.62 -15.39
C ARG A 24 13.81 12.73 -14.67
N VAL A 25 14.19 12.37 -13.46
CA VAL A 25 13.39 11.57 -12.54
C VAL A 25 12.95 12.44 -11.38
N PRO A 26 11.68 12.36 -10.95
CA PRO A 26 11.20 13.11 -9.82
C PRO A 26 11.78 12.53 -8.52
N PHE A 27 12.36 13.40 -7.70
CA PHE A 27 12.90 13.04 -6.38
C PHE A 27 11.88 13.38 -5.28
N GLY A 28 11.74 12.52 -4.28
CA GLY A 28 10.86 12.75 -3.12
C GLY A 28 9.35 12.57 -3.39
N VAL A 29 8.94 12.13 -4.59
CA VAL A 29 7.53 11.86 -4.88
C VAL A 29 7.15 10.48 -4.37
N ARG A 30 6.21 10.43 -3.42
CA ARG A 30 5.63 9.16 -2.95
C ARG A 30 4.53 8.73 -3.91
N GLN A 31 4.85 7.82 -4.85
CA GLN A 31 3.82 7.14 -5.63
C GLN A 31 3.34 5.88 -4.92
N ALA A 32 2.02 5.76 -4.76
CA ALA A 32 1.41 4.54 -4.26
C ALA A 32 1.54 3.44 -5.32
N ARG A 33 2.29 2.37 -5.02
CA ARG A 33 2.49 1.22 -5.94
C ARG A 33 1.23 0.38 -6.14
N ARG A 34 0.21 0.58 -5.31
CA ARG A 34 -1.07 -0.12 -5.34
C ARG A 34 -2.19 0.89 -5.16
N ALA A 35 -3.26 0.74 -5.92
CA ALA A 35 -4.48 1.47 -5.68
C ALA A 35 -5.01 1.11 -4.29
N ARG A 36 -5.52 2.11 -3.57
CA ARG A 36 -6.30 1.84 -2.37
C ARG A 36 -7.53 1.03 -2.79
N PRO A 37 -7.80 -0.14 -2.17
CA PRO A 37 -9.02 -0.87 -2.43
C PRO A 37 -10.24 0.01 -2.15
N GLU A 38 -11.27 -0.12 -2.98
CA GLU A 38 -12.52 0.59 -2.75
C GLU A 38 -13.14 0.15 -1.43
N ARG A 39 -13.82 1.09 -0.76
CA ARG A 39 -14.52 0.76 0.48
C ARG A 39 -15.73 -0.11 0.13
N PRO A 40 -15.91 -1.27 0.78
CA PRO A 40 -17.10 -2.09 0.54
C PRO A 40 -18.37 -1.34 0.94
N ASP A 41 -19.44 -1.48 0.15
CA ASP A 41 -20.77 -0.91 0.44
C ASP A 41 -21.36 -1.48 1.75
N ARG A 42 -21.01 -2.73 2.08
CA ARG A 42 -21.50 -3.42 3.28
C ARG A 42 -20.37 -4.07 4.04
N TRP A 43 -20.33 -3.82 5.35
CA TRP A 43 -19.42 -4.46 6.28
C TRP A 43 -20.15 -5.63 6.95
N VAL A 44 -19.51 -6.80 7.01
CA VAL A 44 -20.01 -7.97 7.75
C VAL A 44 -19.05 -8.28 8.89
N THR A 45 -19.57 -8.30 10.11
CA THR A 45 -18.84 -8.75 11.30
C THR A 45 -19.04 -10.25 11.44
N LEU A 46 -17.96 -11.02 11.32
CA LEU A 46 -17.97 -12.45 11.61
C LEU A 46 -17.83 -12.63 13.13
N VAL A 47 -18.85 -13.21 13.76
CA VAL A 47 -18.78 -13.65 15.16
C VAL A 47 -18.39 -15.12 15.17
N LEU A 48 -17.21 -15.44 15.72
CA LEU A 48 -16.76 -16.81 15.90
C LEU A 48 -16.96 -17.22 17.36
N PRO A 49 -17.60 -18.37 17.64
CA PRO A 49 -17.70 -18.88 19.00
C PRO A 49 -16.33 -19.34 19.49
N PHE A 50 -15.99 -18.99 20.73
CA PHE A 50 -14.82 -19.55 21.40
C PHE A 50 -15.09 -21.03 21.72
N GLN A 51 -14.30 -21.93 21.15
CA GLN A 51 -14.28 -23.33 21.53
C GLN A 51 -13.31 -23.51 22.68
N ALA A 52 -13.82 -23.81 23.88
CA ALA A 52 -12.98 -24.21 25.00
C ALA A 52 -12.32 -25.55 24.65
N SER A 53 -11.00 -25.54 24.47
CA SER A 53 -10.23 -26.79 24.48
C SER A 53 -10.26 -27.36 25.90
N PRO A 54 -10.43 -28.67 26.10
CA PRO A 54 -10.32 -29.25 27.43
C PRO A 54 -8.97 -28.89 28.04
N THR A 55 -8.98 -28.30 29.22
CA THR A 55 -7.76 -28.06 30.00
C THR A 55 -7.15 -29.43 30.33
N PRO A 56 -5.89 -29.69 29.95
CA PRO A 56 -5.26 -30.95 30.32
C PRO A 56 -5.19 -31.04 31.84
N THR A 57 -5.64 -32.16 32.39
CA THR A 57 -5.54 -32.43 33.82
C THR A 57 -4.06 -32.32 34.23
N PRO A 58 -3.70 -31.51 35.24
CA PRO A 58 -2.31 -31.40 35.67
C PRO A 58 -1.78 -32.77 36.13
N PRO A 59 -0.52 -33.10 35.82
CA PRO A 59 0.09 -34.34 36.31
C PRO A 59 0.18 -34.28 37.84
N GLN A 60 -0.08 -35.43 38.48
CA GLN A 60 0.01 -35.55 39.93
C GLN A 60 1.49 -35.53 40.33
N ALA A 61 1.89 -34.61 41.22
CA ALA A 61 3.23 -34.59 41.77
C ALA A 61 3.45 -35.84 42.63
N ALA A 62 4.57 -36.53 42.40
CA ALA A 62 5.01 -37.72 43.12
C ALA A 62 5.73 -37.38 44.43
#